data_AF-A0A4U8SBG0-F1
#
_entry.id   AF-A0A4U8SBG0-F1
#
_cell.length_a   1.000
_cell.length_b   1.000
_cell.length_c   1.000
_cell.angle_alpha   90.00
_cell.angle_beta   90.00
_cell.angle_gamma   90.00
#
_symmetry.space_group_name_H-M   'P 1'
#
loop_
_entity.id
_entity.type
_entity.pdbx_description
1 polymer ?
#
loop_
_entity_poly.entity_id
_entity_poly.type
_entity_poly.pdbx_seq_one_letter_code
_entity_poly.pdbx_strand_id
1 'polypeptide(L)'
;SLFYYENGNLEAKYCLKNGQFDGIQEMFYENGNLKIQGYFQDNESAGNLYIFRENGLLWYKIIIDKEEKVEAFDKSGKSLGYLSNKEEEQKIMGKLKTMFIHKY
;
A
#
# COMPACT_ATOMS: atom_id res chain seq x y z
N SER A 1 -7.57 12.04 -8.12
CA SER A 1 -7.51 11.40 -9.45
C SER A 1 -7.98 9.96 -9.36
N LEU A 2 -8.73 9.49 -10.36
CA LEU A 2 -9.19 8.11 -10.49
C LEU A 2 -8.57 7.50 -11.74
N PHE A 3 -8.11 6.26 -11.65
CA PHE A 3 -7.53 5.49 -12.75
C PHE A 3 -8.27 4.16 -12.83
N TYR A 4 -8.47 3.66 -14.05
CA TYR A 4 -9.27 2.46 -14.31
C TYR A 4 -8.49 1.49 -15.18
N TYR A 5 -8.70 0.21 -14.95
CA TYR A 5 -8.27 -0.86 -15.84
C TYR A 5 -9.06 -0.84 -17.16
N GLU A 6 -8.56 -1.56 -18.17
CA GLU A 6 -9.24 -1.70 -19.47
C GLU A 6 -10.65 -2.31 -19.34
N ASN A 7 -10.86 -3.15 -18.33
CA ASN A 7 -12.16 -3.74 -18.02
C ASN A 7 -13.15 -2.76 -17.35
N GLY A 8 -12.74 -1.51 -17.09
CA GLY A 8 -13.54 -0.47 -16.45
C GLY A 8 -13.53 -0.48 -14.92
N ASN A 9 -12.89 -1.47 -14.28
CA ASN A 9 -12.78 -1.50 -12.82
C ASN A 9 -11.76 -0.47 -12.33
N LEU A 10 -12.01 0.07 -11.13
CA LEU A 10 -11.12 1.05 -10.51
C LEU A 10 -9.75 0.41 -10.25
N GLU A 11 -8.69 1.04 -10.77
CA GLU A 11 -7.31 0.61 -10.56
C GLU A 11 -6.67 1.37 -9.40
N ALA A 12 -6.86 2.68 -9.35
CA ALA A 12 -6.28 3.52 -8.32
C ALA A 12 -7.12 4.77 -8.06
N LYS A 13 -7.11 5.19 -6.80
CA LYS A 13 -7.70 6.43 -6.35
C LYS A 13 -6.66 7.20 -5.57
N TYR A 14 -6.29 8.36 -6.11
CA TYR A 14 -5.32 9.25 -5.49
C TYR A 14 -5.97 10.54 -4.98
N CYS A 15 -5.67 10.91 -3.75
CA CYS A 15 -6.06 12.19 -3.17
C CYS A 15 -4.94 13.20 -3.41
N LEU A 16 -5.23 14.22 -4.24
CA LEU A 16 -4.28 15.27 -4.58
C LEU A 16 -4.80 16.61 -4.09
N LYS A 17 -3.93 17.39 -3.46
CA LYS A 17 -4.16 18.78 -3.08
C LYS A 17 -2.97 19.61 -3.56
N ASN A 18 -3.26 20.66 -4.34
CA ASN A 18 -2.23 21.52 -4.94
C ASN A 18 -1.15 20.74 -5.74
N GLY A 19 -1.54 19.65 -6.40
CA GLY A 19 -0.62 18.80 -7.17
C GLY A 19 0.23 17.83 -6.33
N GLN A 20 0.00 17.74 -5.02
CA GLN A 20 0.71 16.84 -4.12
C GLN A 20 -0.23 15.80 -3.53
N PHE A 21 0.26 14.61 -3.20
CA PHE A 21 -0.52 13.63 -2.44
C PHE A 21 -0.79 14.16 -1.03
N ASP A 22 -2.08 14.32 -0.73
CA ASP A 22 -2.57 14.74 0.58
C ASP A 22 -3.91 14.02 0.80
N GLY A 23 -3.90 13.01 1.66
CA GLY A 23 -5.02 12.13 1.94
C GLY A 23 -4.74 10.65 1.64
N ILE A 24 -5.81 9.85 1.68
CA ILE A 24 -5.76 8.41 1.45
C ILE A 24 -5.54 8.11 -0.04
N GLN A 25 -4.55 7.26 -0.31
CA GLN A 25 -4.21 6.71 -1.61
C GLN A 25 -4.57 5.22 -1.62
N GLU A 26 -5.29 4.79 -2.64
CA GLU A 26 -5.81 3.42 -2.75
C GLU A 26 -5.43 2.84 -4.11
N MET A 27 -5.00 1.58 -4.14
CA MET A 27 -4.85 0.79 -5.36
C MET A 27 -5.64 -0.49 -5.20
N PHE A 28 -6.17 -0.99 -6.30
CA PHE A 28 -7.06 -2.14 -6.34
C PHE A 28 -6.50 -3.21 -7.27
N TYR A 29 -6.95 -4.44 -7.09
CA TYR A 29 -6.81 -5.51 -8.08
C TYR A 29 -7.88 -5.36 -9.16
N GLU A 30 -7.69 -6.01 -10.31
CA GLU A 30 -8.68 -6.00 -11.40
C GLU A 30 -10.05 -6.54 -10.99
N ASN A 31 -10.11 -7.40 -9.96
CA ASN A 31 -11.37 -7.89 -9.39
C ASN A 31 -12.08 -6.89 -8.46
N GLY A 32 -11.51 -5.68 -8.27
CA GLY A 32 -12.04 -4.61 -7.44
C GLY A 32 -11.63 -4.68 -5.96
N ASN A 33 -10.94 -5.74 -5.52
CA ASN A 33 -10.48 -5.83 -4.13
C ASN A 33 -9.33 -4.86 -3.88
N LEU A 34 -9.31 -4.28 -2.68
CA LEU A 34 -8.24 -3.40 -2.25
C LEU A 34 -6.91 -4.16 -2.28
N LYS A 35 -5.89 -3.54 -2.87
CA LYS A 35 -4.54 -4.06 -3.02
C LYS A 35 -3.58 -3.35 -2.08
N ILE A 36 -3.63 -2.01 -2.07
CA ILE A 36 -2.81 -1.17 -1.21
C ILE A 36 -3.63 0.01 -0.72
N GLN A 37 -3.43 0.38 0.54
CA GLN A 37 -3.92 1.64 1.11
C GLN A 37 -2.84 2.32 1.94
N GLY A 38 -2.73 3.64 1.78
CA GLY A 38 -1.81 4.47 2.55
C GLY A 38 -2.32 5.89 2.73
N TYR A 39 -1.94 6.53 3.84
CA TYR A 39 -2.18 7.95 4.04
C TYR A 39 -0.90 8.73 3.71
N PHE A 40 -1.05 9.80 2.93
CA PHE A 40 0.05 10.67 2.54
C PHE A 40 -0.27 12.10 2.93
N GLN A 41 0.74 12.85 3.34
CA GLN A 41 0.69 14.28 3.59
C GLN A 41 1.91 14.92 2.96
N ASP A 42 1.72 15.96 2.15
CA ASP A 42 2.80 16.68 1.47
C ASP A 42 3.73 15.76 0.65
N ASN A 43 3.15 14.80 -0.07
CA ASN A 43 3.83 13.71 -0.81
C ASN A 43 4.57 12.66 0.03
N GLU A 44 4.60 12.80 1.34
CA GLU A 44 5.23 11.84 2.24
C GLU A 44 4.19 10.90 2.85
N SER A 45 4.55 9.64 3.03
CA SER A 45 3.68 8.70 3.75
C SER A 45 3.58 9.12 5.22
N ALA A 46 2.37 9.42 5.67
CA ALA A 46 2.08 9.90 7.02
C ALA A 46 1.21 8.86 7.76
N GLY A 47 1.77 7.68 7.99
CA GLY A 47 1.08 6.60 8.69
C GLY A 47 1.50 5.20 8.26
N ASN A 48 0.70 4.22 8.66
CA ASN A 48 0.88 2.85 8.24
C ASN A 48 0.42 2.65 6.78
N LEU A 49 1.11 1.77 6.06
CA LEU A 49 0.69 1.27 4.76
C LEU A 49 0.16 -0.16 4.91
N TYR A 50 -0.91 -0.47 4.20
CA TYR A 50 -1.56 -1.78 4.23
C TYR A 50 -1.48 -2.41 2.84
N ILE A 51 -0.98 -3.64 2.77
CA ILE A 51 -0.91 -4.44 1.55
C ILE A 51 -1.80 -5.66 1.75
N PHE A 52 -2.75 -5.82 0.84
CA PHE A 52 -3.73 -6.89 0.85
C PHE A 52 -3.42 -7.89 -0.24
N ARG A 53 -3.92 -9.11 -0.06
CA ARG A 53 -3.95 -10.14 -1.10
C ARG A 53 -5.16 -9.92 -2.00
N GLU A 54 -5.17 -10.60 -3.13
CA GLU A 54 -6.28 -10.51 -4.09
C GLU A 54 -7.62 -11.00 -3.53
N ASN A 55 -7.61 -11.81 -2.47
CA ASN A 55 -8.82 -12.22 -1.75
C ASN A 55 -9.27 -11.22 -0.67
N GLY A 56 -8.63 -10.05 -0.57
CA GLY A 56 -8.96 -8.99 0.38
C GLY A 56 -8.35 -9.16 1.78
N LEU A 57 -7.66 -10.28 2.07
CA LEU A 57 -7.02 -10.48 3.37
C LEU A 57 -5.71 -9.69 3.45
N LEU A 58 -5.49 -9.07 4.62
CA LEU A 58 -4.25 -8.34 4.89
C LEU A 58 -3.04 -9.28 4.76
N TRP A 59 -2.02 -8.81 4.06
CA TRP A 59 -0.75 -9.52 3.89
C TRP A 59 0.33 -8.87 4.73
N TYR A 60 0.51 -7.56 4.58
CA TYR A 60 1.51 -6.79 5.31
C TYR A 60 0.93 -5.49 5.83
N LYS A 61 1.37 -5.11 7.02
CA LYS A 61 1.23 -3.76 7.55
C LYS A 61 2.62 -3.18 7.75
N ILE A 62 2.87 -2.06 7.11
CA ILE A 62 4.15 -1.37 7.15
C ILE A 62 3.97 -0.16 8.07
N ILE A 63 4.84 -0.05 9.06
CA ILE A 63 4.83 1.03 10.06
C ILE A 63 5.92 2.01 9.66
N ILE A 64 5.59 3.29 9.52
CA ILE A 64 6.53 4.33 9.04
C ILE A 64 6.78 5.40 10.10
N ASP A 65 5.76 5.81 10.86
CA ASP A 65 5.82 6.96 11.79
C ASP A 65 6.85 6.86 12.92
N LYS A 66 7.40 5.67 13.21
CA LYS A 66 8.34 5.47 14.34
C LYS A 66 9.59 4.73 13.91
N GLU A 67 9.42 3.65 13.18
CA GLU A 67 10.48 2.78 12.70
C GLU A 67 9.92 1.99 11.51
N GLU A 68 10.68 1.92 10.41
CA GLU A 68 10.31 1.10 9.25
C GLU A 68 10.31 -0.38 9.65
N LYS A 69 9.11 -0.91 9.91
CA LYS A 69 8.86 -2.29 10.29
C LYS A 69 7.74 -2.88 9.46
N VAL A 70 7.87 -4.16 9.15
CA VAL A 70 6.83 -4.91 8.43
C VAL A 70 6.23 -5.95 9.36
N GLU A 71 4.93 -5.83 9.64
CA GLU A 71 4.14 -6.89 10.28
C GLU A 71 3.51 -7.77 9.21
N ALA A 72 3.69 -9.08 9.33
CA ALA A 72 3.17 -10.06 8.39
C ALA A 72 1.94 -10.79 8.93
N PHE A 73 1.04 -11.18 8.03
CA PHE A 73 -0.19 -11.88 8.37
C PHE A 73 -0.26 -13.20 7.59
N ASP A 74 -0.81 -14.26 8.18
CA ASP A 74 -1.00 -15.54 7.50
C ASP A 74 -2.21 -15.51 6.55
N LYS A 75 -2.50 -16.64 5.90
CA LYS A 75 -3.60 -16.77 4.93
C LYS A 75 -4.99 -16.67 5.56
N SER A 76 -5.12 -16.75 6.87
CA SER A 76 -6.36 -16.51 7.62
C SER A 76 -6.49 -15.06 8.10
N GLY A 77 -5.45 -14.25 7.95
CA GLY A 77 -5.38 -12.89 8.47
C GLY A 77 -4.87 -12.79 9.91
N LYS A 78 -4.33 -13.87 10.48
CA LYS A 78 -3.71 -13.84 11.81
C LYS A 78 -2.31 -13.22 11.71
N SER A 79 -1.98 -12.31 12.62
CA SER A 79 -0.63 -11.73 12.70
C SER A 79 0.42 -12.81 13.02
N LEU A 80 1.50 -12.79 12.26
CA LEU A 80 2.72 -13.58 12.46
C LEU A 80 3.80 -12.75 13.19
N GLY A 81 3.50 -11.49 13.52
CA GLY A 81 4.43 -10.55 14.11
C GLY A 81 5.30 -9.80 13.08
N TYR A 82 6.33 -9.14 13.59
CA TYR A 82 7.25 -8.36 12.77
C TYR A 82 8.27 -9.25 12.08
N LEU A 83 8.58 -8.93 10.82
CA LEU A 83 9.68 -9.55 10.10
C LEU A 83 11.00 -9.20 10.79
N SER A 84 11.84 -10.20 11.01
CA SER A 84 13.19 -10.02 11.56
C SER A 84 14.25 -9.95 10.46
N ASN A 85 13.92 -10.39 9.24
CA ASN A 85 14.83 -10.40 8.11
C ASN A 85 14.81 -9.05 7.36
N LYS A 86 15.91 -8.30 7.47
CA LYS A 86 16.06 -6.98 6.84
C LYS A 86 16.05 -7.02 5.30
N GLU A 87 16.53 -8.10 4.69
CA GLU A 87 16.52 -8.23 3.22
C GLU A 87 15.08 -8.38 2.69
N GLU A 88 14.26 -9.17 3.39
CA GLU A 88 12.84 -9.34 3.04
C GLU A 88 12.05 -8.06 3.24
N GLU A 89 12.28 -7.34 4.34
CA GLU A 89 11.69 -6.02 4.57
C GLU A 89 12.06 -5.05 3.45
N GLN A 90 13.34 -4.96 3.08
CA GLN A 90 13.79 -4.07 2.01
C GLN A 90 13.20 -4.43 0.65
N LYS A 91 13.02 -5.72 0.35
CA LYS A 91 12.37 -6.17 -0.88
C LYS A 91 10.90 -5.73 -0.94
N ILE A 92 10.18 -5.84 0.17
CA ILE A 92 8.78 -5.39 0.28
C ILE A 92 8.71 -3.88 0.11
N MET A 93 9.54 -3.13 0.83
CA MET A 93 9.61 -1.67 0.76
C MET A 93 10.01 -1.16 -0.62
N GLY A 94 10.97 -1.81 -1.28
CA GLY A 94 11.39 -1.49 -2.64
C GLY A 94 10.25 -1.66 -3.65
N LYS A 95 9.52 -2.78 -3.57
CA LYS A 95 8.35 -3.03 -4.43
C LYS A 95 7.23 -2.02 -4.18
N LEU A 96 7.07 -1.55 -2.94
CA LEU A 96 6.07 -0.53 -2.61
C LEU A 96 6.44 0.84 -3.19
N LYS A 97 7.72 1.24 -3.06
CA LYS A 97 8.23 2.48 -3.64
C LYS A 97 8.01 2.52 -5.16
N THR A 98 8.26 1.42 -5.87
CA THR A 98 8.04 1.40 -7.33
C THR A 98 6.56 1.55 -7.70
N MET A 99 5.62 1.09 -6.87
CA MET A 99 4.18 1.20 -7.13
C MET A 99 3.64 2.63 -7.00
N PHE A 100 4.18 3.45 -6.08
CA PHE A 100 3.75 4.84 -5.90
C PHE A 100 4.55 5.85 -6.74
N ILE A 101 5.82 5.55 -7.07
CA ILE A 101 6.70 6.48 -7.80
C ILE A 101 6.44 6.49 -9.31
N HIS A 102 6.03 5.37 -9.94
CA HIS A 102 5.95 5.27 -11.40
C HIS A 102 4.62 5.73 -12.02
N LYS A 103 3.74 6.40 -11.28
CA LYS A 103 2.44 6.86 -11.79
C LYS A 103 2.34 8.38 -12.03
N TYR A 104 3.48 9.08 -12.01
CA TYR A 104 3.61 10.50 -12.37
C TYR A 104 4.77 10.71 -13.32
#